data_AF-A0A512C2Q8-F1
#
_entry.id   AF-A0A512C2Q8-F1
#
_cell.length_a   1.000
_cell.length_b   1.000
_cell.length_c   1.000
_cell.angle_alpha   90.00
_cell.angle_beta   90.00
_cell.angle_gamma   90.00
#
_symmetry.space_group_name_H-M   'P 1'
#
loop_
_entity.id
_entity.type
_entity.pdbx_description
1 polymer ?
#
loop_
_entity_poly.entity_id
_entity_poly.type
_entity_poly.pdbx_seq_one_letter_code
_entity_poly.pdbx_strand_id
1 'polypeptide(L)'
;MALRMARPWKDPKSGVWHLRQRIPQDLIHLKGQIVTLPIADRFASVKLGEVAQASLRTRDPREAKERHAIADAALRRFWDSRRNGPSRLSHQQAAAQAGTLYTAFADTLERNPGSPERWALEHRTRSRIR
;
A
#
# COMPACT_ATOMS: atom_id res chain seq x y z
N MET A 1 22.80 20.58 7.21
CA MET A 1 22.08 20.66 5.91
C MET A 1 20.69 20.06 6.09
N ALA A 2 19.64 20.88 6.02
CA ALA A 2 18.27 20.40 6.19
C ALA A 2 17.81 19.71 4.89
N LEU A 3 17.50 18.41 4.98
CA LEU A 3 16.81 17.67 3.91
C LEU A 3 15.56 18.47 3.52
N ARG A 4 15.46 18.92 2.26
CA ARG A 4 14.21 19.46 1.71
C ARG A 4 13.15 18.37 1.84
N MET A 5 12.39 18.42 2.93
CA MET A 5 11.27 17.53 3.16
C MET A 5 10.35 17.66 1.95
N ALA A 6 10.02 16.54 1.32
CA ALA A 6 8.99 16.51 0.30
C ALA A 6 7.73 17.15 0.91
N ARG A 7 7.20 18.18 0.25
CA ARG A 7 6.06 18.97 0.73
C ARG A 7 4.81 18.51 -0.01
N PRO A 8 3.67 18.37 0.70
CA PRO A 8 2.41 18.17 0.03
C PRO A 8 2.14 19.37 -0.90
N TRP A 9 1.69 19.09 -2.12
CA TRP A 9 1.34 20.08 -3.12
C TRP A 9 -0.16 20.30 -3.11
N LYS A 10 -0.62 21.55 -2.98
CA LYS A 10 -2.04 21.88 -3.00
C LYS A 10 -2.51 22.04 -4.45
N ASP A 11 -3.55 21.30 -4.81
CA ASP A 11 -4.18 21.45 -6.11
C ASP A 11 -4.96 22.78 -6.17
N PRO A 12 -4.69 23.66 -7.16
CA PRO A 12 -5.30 24.99 -7.23
C PRO A 12 -6.78 24.95 -7.64
N LYS A 13 -7.27 23.85 -8.23
CA LYS A 13 -8.68 23.71 -8.68
C LYS A 13 -9.55 23.07 -7.61
N SER A 14 -9.06 22.02 -6.96
CA SER A 14 -9.82 21.22 -5.99
C SER A 14 -9.54 21.57 -4.52
N GLY A 15 -8.43 22.28 -4.26
CA GLY A 15 -7.94 22.60 -2.92
C GLY A 15 -7.40 21.40 -2.15
N VAL A 16 -7.40 20.21 -2.75
CA VAL A 16 -6.94 18.96 -2.13
C VAL A 16 -5.42 18.90 -2.18
N TRP A 17 -4.82 18.37 -1.13
CA TRP A 17 -3.38 18.14 -1.09
C TRP A 17 -3.00 16.83 -1.79
N HIS A 18 -1.87 16.84 -2.50
CA HIS A 18 -1.30 15.70 -3.19
C HIS A 18 0.16 15.49 -2.78
N LEU A 19 0.58 14.23 -2.73
CA LEU A 19 1.98 13.86 -2.79
C LEU A 19 2.43 13.92 -4.24
N ARG A 20 3.57 14.57 -4.50
CA ARG A 20 4.22 14.63 -5.82
C ARG A 20 5.69 14.33 -5.66
N GLN A 21 6.12 13.16 -6.13
CA GLN A 21 7.52 12.75 -6.09
C GLN A 21 7.95 12.27 -7.47
N ARG A 22 9.10 12.76 -7.95
CA ARG A 22 9.68 12.27 -9.21
C ARG A 22 10.17 10.84 -9.00
N ILE A 23 9.92 9.97 -9.98
CA ILE A 23 10.48 8.62 -9.95
C ILE A 23 12.00 8.70 -10.07
N PRO A 24 12.76 7.97 -9.23
CA PRO A 24 14.21 7.88 -9.36
C PRO A 24 14.64 7.41 -10.76
N GLN A 25 15.75 7.95 -11.28
CA GLN A 25 16.18 7.68 -12.67
C GLN A 25 16.48 6.19 -12.91
N ASP A 26 17.01 5.52 -11.90
CA ASP A 26 17.28 4.08 -11.87
C ASP A 26 15.99 3.23 -11.94
N LEU A 27 14.84 3.81 -11.61
CA LEU A 27 13.53 3.16 -11.56
C LEU A 27 12.58 3.62 -12.68
N ILE A 28 13.08 4.32 -13.70
CA ILE A 28 12.26 4.78 -14.84
C ILE A 28 11.56 3.62 -15.57
N HIS A 29 12.16 2.43 -15.57
CA HIS A 29 11.56 1.21 -16.14
C HIS A 29 10.23 0.79 -15.45
N LEU A 30 9.93 1.32 -14.26
CA LEU A 30 8.66 1.10 -13.56
C LEU A 30 7.53 2.05 -14.04
N LYS A 31 7.80 2.97 -14.97
CA LYS A 31 6.79 3.87 -15.56
C LYS A 31 5.65 3.04 -16.16
N GLY A 32 4.42 3.38 -15.80
CA GLY A 32 3.20 2.68 -16.19
C GLY A 32 2.68 1.68 -15.16
N GLN A 33 3.49 1.28 -14.16
CA GLN A 33 3.02 0.41 -13.08
C GLN A 33 2.08 1.15 -12.13
N ILE A 34 1.22 0.38 -11.47
CA ILE A 34 0.33 0.88 -10.43
C ILE A 34 0.90 0.47 -9.08
N VAL A 35 1.18 1.45 -8.23
CA VAL A 35 1.60 1.24 -6.84
C VAL A 35 0.44 1.56 -5.91
N THR A 36 0.29 0.77 -4.87
CA THR A 36 -0.72 1.01 -3.84
C THR A 36 -0.07 1.71 -2.66
N LEU A 37 -0.54 2.91 -2.32
CA LEU A 37 -0.01 3.69 -1.21
C LEU A 37 -1.04 3.83 -0.10
N PRO A 38 -0.64 3.73 1.18
CA PRO A 38 -1.51 4.01 2.31
C PRO A 38 -1.73 5.52 2.41
N ILE A 39 -3.00 5.95 2.34
CA ILE A 39 -3.45 7.31 2.52
C ILE A 39 -4.51 7.31 3.64
N ALA A 40 -4.11 7.71 4.84
CA ALA A 40 -4.91 7.56 6.06
C ALA A 40 -5.41 6.11 6.22
N ASP A 41 -6.71 5.90 6.34
CA ASP A 41 -7.31 4.57 6.59
C ASP A 41 -7.58 3.77 5.31
N ARG A 42 -7.08 4.23 4.15
CA ARG A 42 -7.36 3.60 2.86
C ARG A 42 -6.11 3.43 2.02
N PHE A 43 -6.19 2.49 1.10
CA PHE A 43 -5.20 2.30 0.05
C PHE A 43 -5.61 3.03 -1.22
N ALA A 44 -4.69 3.79 -1.80
CA ALA A 44 -4.89 4.49 -3.07
C ALA A 44 -3.96 3.91 -4.14
N SER A 45 -4.57 3.49 -5.25
CA SER A 45 -3.84 3.05 -6.44
C SER A 45 -3.33 4.26 -7.22
N VAL A 46 -2.02 4.34 -7.40
CA VAL A 46 -1.32 5.46 -8.04
C VAL A 46 -0.55 4.93 -9.23
N LYS A 47 -0.84 5.49 -10.41
CA LYS A 47 -0.06 5.18 -11.62
C LYS A 47 1.27 5.91 -11.57
N LEU A 48 2.35 5.16 -11.72
CA LEU A 48 3.71 5.67 -11.79
C LEU A 48 3.96 6.30 -13.16
N GLY A 49 3.93 7.63 -13.22
CA GLY A 49 4.29 8.41 -14.42
C GLY A 49 5.76 8.81 -14.42
N GLU A 50 6.10 10.02 -14.87
CA GLU A 50 7.41 10.63 -14.55
C GLU A 50 7.45 11.15 -13.11
N VAL A 51 6.28 11.53 -12.62
CA VAL A 51 6.01 11.93 -11.25
C VAL A 51 4.93 10.99 -10.72
N ALA A 52 5.21 10.35 -9.59
CA ALA A 52 4.20 9.66 -8.80
C ALA A 52 3.35 10.72 -8.11
N GLN A 53 2.08 10.82 -8.50
CA GLN A 53 1.11 11.75 -7.91
C GLN A 53 0.00 10.99 -7.19
N ALA A 54 -0.08 11.16 -5.87
CA ALA A 54 -1.11 10.56 -5.04
C ALA A 54 -1.95 11.66 -4.39
N SER A 55 -3.28 11.55 -4.41
CA SER A 55 -4.13 12.46 -3.63
C SER A 55 -4.07 12.08 -2.16
N LEU A 56 -3.80 13.06 -1.29
CA LEU A 56 -3.87 12.91 0.17
C LEU A 56 -5.30 13.02 0.70
N ARG A 57 -6.26 13.35 -0.19
CA ARG A 57 -7.71 13.41 0.09
C ARG A 57 -8.06 14.24 1.32
N THR A 58 -7.31 15.30 1.56
CA THR A 58 -7.59 16.27 2.61
C THR A 58 -7.33 17.67 2.08
N ARG A 59 -8.04 18.64 2.66
CA ARG A 59 -7.85 20.08 2.44
C ARG A 59 -7.14 20.72 3.65
N ASP A 60 -7.09 20.03 4.79
CA ASP A 60 -6.40 20.50 6.00
C ASP A 60 -4.87 20.35 5.83
N PRO A 61 -4.09 21.44 5.97
CA PRO A 61 -2.65 21.39 5.86
C PRO A 61 -1.94 20.52 6.93
N ARG A 62 -2.48 20.41 8.16
CA ARG A 62 -1.87 19.60 9.22
C ARG A 62 -2.02 18.11 8.89
N GLU A 63 -3.25 17.71 8.59
CA GLU A 63 -3.58 16.35 8.20
C GLU A 63 -2.86 15.96 6.88
N ALA A 64 -2.74 16.90 5.94
CA ALA A 64 -1.96 16.68 4.72
C ALA A 64 -0.50 16.36 5.02
N LYS A 65 0.13 17.04 5.99
CA LYS A 65 1.52 16.82 6.34
C LYS A 65 1.74 15.42 6.93
N GLU A 66 0.85 14.97 7.79
CA GLU A 66 0.91 13.64 8.40
C GLU A 66 0.69 12.54 7.37
N ARG A 67 -0.40 12.63 6.59
CA ARG A 67 -0.69 11.68 5.50
C ARG A 67 0.43 11.65 4.46
N HIS A 68 1.01 12.80 4.15
CA HIS A 68 2.16 12.90 3.25
C HIS A 68 3.37 12.17 3.81
N ALA A 69 3.72 12.36 5.09
CA ALA A 69 4.87 11.70 5.69
C ALA A 69 4.75 10.17 5.63
N ILE A 70 3.56 9.64 5.90
CA ILE A 70 3.27 8.19 5.84
C ILE A 70 3.38 7.70 4.39
N ALA A 71 2.71 8.37 3.45
CA ALA A 71 2.70 7.98 2.05
C ALA A 71 4.10 8.07 1.39
N ASP A 72 4.87 9.12 1.72
CA ASP A 72 6.25 9.31 1.25
C ASP A 72 7.17 8.22 1.80
N ALA A 73 7.05 7.88 3.08
CA ALA A 73 7.82 6.78 3.68
C ALA A 73 7.50 5.43 3.02
N ALA A 74 6.22 5.14 2.75
CA ALA A 74 5.80 3.93 2.04
C ALA A 74 6.35 3.88 0.61
N LEU A 75 6.32 5.01 -0.09
CA LEU A 75 6.84 5.11 -1.46
C LEU A 75 8.37 4.94 -1.50
N ARG A 76 9.10 5.48 -0.53
CA ARG A 76 10.56 5.25 -0.39
C ARG A 76 10.89 3.78 -0.14
N ARG A 77 10.17 3.11 0.76
CA ARG A 77 10.34 1.67 1.00
C ARG A 77 10.08 0.85 -0.28
N PHE A 78 9.11 1.27 -1.10
CA PHE A 78 8.87 0.66 -2.39
C PHE A 78 10.03 0.86 -3.37
N TRP A 79 10.64 2.04 -3.40
CA TRP A 79 11.85 2.27 -4.20
C TRP A 79 13.02 1.39 -3.73
N ASP A 80 13.24 1.32 -2.43
CA ASP A 80 14.32 0.50 -1.86
C ASP A 80 14.10 -0.99 -2.12
N SER A 81 12.86 -1.48 -2.05
CA SER A 81 12.55 -2.88 -2.38
C SER A 81 12.75 -3.20 -3.87
N ARG A 82 12.48 -2.24 -4.76
CA ARG A 82 12.74 -2.39 -6.20
C ARG A 82 14.23 -2.37 -6.52
N ARG A 83 15.02 -1.57 -5.80
CA ARG A 83 16.49 -1.53 -5.94
C ARG A 83 17.17 -2.79 -5.42
N ASN A 84 16.75 -3.26 -4.26
CA ASN A 84 17.34 -4.43 -3.61
C ASN A 84 16.80 -5.78 -4.15
N GLY A 85 15.80 -5.73 -5.03
CA GLY A 85 15.12 -6.92 -5.54
C GLY A 85 14.31 -7.66 -4.46
N PRO A 86 13.69 -8.80 -4.80
CA PRO A 86 13.00 -9.62 -3.81
C PRO A 86 14.02 -10.15 -2.79
N SER A 87 13.97 -9.62 -1.57
CA SER A 87 14.76 -10.15 -0.46
C SER A 87 14.30 -11.57 -0.17
N ARG A 88 15.21 -12.54 -0.23
CA ARG A 88 14.92 -13.93 0.13
C ARG A 88 14.58 -13.96 1.61
N LEU A 89 13.32 -14.29 1.93
CA LEU A 89 12.91 -14.58 3.29
C LEU A 89 13.56 -15.89 3.73
N SER A 90 14.15 -15.91 4.92
CA SER A 90 14.51 -17.18 5.54
C SER A 90 13.25 -17.98 5.86
N HIS A 91 13.36 -19.30 6.00
CA HIS A 91 12.22 -20.15 6.37
C HIS A 91 11.53 -19.67 7.66
N GLN A 92 12.32 -19.24 8.65
CA GLN A 92 11.81 -18.69 9.90
C GLN A 92 11.02 -17.39 9.69
N GLN A 93 11.49 -16.49 8.83
CA GLN A 93 10.80 -15.24 8.50
C GLN A 93 9.49 -15.51 7.74
N ALA A 94 9.51 -16.43 6.79
CA ALA A 94 8.32 -16.85 6.06
C ALA A 94 7.28 -17.47 7.00
N ALA A 95 7.71 -18.34 7.91
CA ALA A 95 6.84 -18.96 8.92
C ALA A 95 6.26 -17.91 9.89
N ALA A 96 7.06 -16.95 10.35
CA ALA A 96 6.60 -15.86 11.21
C ALA A 96 5.55 -14.98 10.50
N GLN A 97 5.78 -14.62 9.23
CA GLN A 97 4.80 -13.86 8.44
C GLN A 97 3.51 -14.65 8.20
N ALA A 98 3.60 -15.95 7.92
CA ALA A 98 2.44 -16.82 7.79
C ALA A 98 1.64 -16.89 9.10
N GLY A 99 2.31 -16.97 10.26
CA GLY A 99 1.69 -16.92 11.58
C GLY A 99 0.89 -15.62 11.80
N THR A 100 1.48 -14.46 11.50
CA THR A 100 0.79 -13.17 11.61
C THR A 100 -0.45 -13.08 10.71
N LEU A 101 -0.33 -13.55 9.46
CA LEU A 101 -1.46 -13.57 8.52
C LEU A 101 -2.56 -14.53 8.99
N TYR A 102 -2.18 -15.70 9.49
CA TYR A 102 -3.10 -16.67 10.06
C TYR A 102 -3.86 -16.09 11.25
N THR A 103 -3.16 -15.46 12.21
CA THR A 103 -3.82 -14.83 13.38
C THR A 103 -4.79 -13.74 12.94
N ALA A 104 -4.39 -12.84 12.05
CA ALA A 104 -5.28 -11.77 11.56
C ALA A 104 -6.52 -12.33 10.83
N PHE A 105 -6.35 -13.41 10.07
CA PHE A 105 -7.44 -14.10 9.39
C PHE A 105 -8.37 -14.83 10.39
N ALA A 106 -7.79 -15.55 11.34
CA ALA A 106 -8.51 -16.27 12.39
C ALA A 106 -9.33 -15.30 13.25
N ASP A 107 -8.74 -14.19 13.71
CA ASP A 107 -9.44 -13.15 14.48
C ASP A 107 -10.68 -12.60 13.76
N THR A 108 -10.64 -12.54 12.43
CA THR A 108 -11.76 -12.07 11.60
C THR A 108 -12.90 -13.08 11.54
N LEU A 109 -12.58 -14.38 11.55
CA LEU A 109 -13.56 -15.47 11.45
C LEU A 109 -14.08 -15.94 12.82
N GLU A 110 -13.27 -15.83 13.86
CA GLU A 110 -13.58 -16.35 15.20
C GLU A 110 -14.76 -15.63 15.85
N ARG A 111 -14.95 -14.32 15.59
CA ARG A 111 -16.09 -13.56 16.13
C ARG A 111 -17.38 -13.66 15.30
N ASN A 112 -17.28 -14.05 14.03
CA ASN A 112 -18.45 -14.15 13.14
C ASN A 112 -18.14 -15.15 12.01
N PRO A 113 -18.43 -16.46 12.19
CA PRO A 113 -18.10 -17.51 11.22
C PRO A 113 -18.84 -17.37 9.87
N GLY A 114 -19.61 -16.30 9.65
CA GLY A 114 -20.42 -16.11 8.46
C GLY A 114 -21.65 -17.02 8.43
N SER A 115 -22.55 -16.76 7.48
CA SER A 115 -23.76 -17.59 7.33
C SER A 115 -23.41 -19.02 6.92
N PRO A 116 -24.19 -20.04 7.35
CA PRO A 116 -24.01 -21.44 6.97
C PRO A 116 -23.90 -21.67 5.45
N GLU A 117 -24.51 -20.80 4.65
CA GLU A 117 -24.48 -20.84 3.18
C GLU A 117 -23.07 -20.65 2.59
N ARG A 118 -22.20 -19.88 3.26
CA ARG A 118 -20.79 -19.69 2.85
C ARG A 118 -20.00 -20.99 2.96
N TRP A 119 -20.23 -21.75 4.02
CA TRP A 119 -19.60 -23.05 4.24
C TRP A 119 -20.05 -24.10 3.21
N ALA A 120 -21.34 -24.07 2.83
CA ALA A 120 -21.88 -24.96 1.80
C ALA A 120 -21.25 -24.74 0.41
N LEU A 121 -20.84 -23.50 0.09
CA LEU A 121 -20.15 -23.18 -1.16
C LEU A 121 -18.70 -23.71 -1.18
N GLU A 122 -18.00 -23.65 -0.05
CA GLU A 122 -16.63 -24.19 0.07
C GLU A 122 -16.60 -25.71 -0.15
N HIS A 123 -17.56 -26.44 0.43
CA HIS A 123 -17.67 -27.89 0.26
C HIS A 123 -17.93 -28.30 -1.20
N ARG A 124 -18.72 -27.52 -1.96
CA ARG A 124 -19.03 -27.81 -3.38
C ARG A 124 -17.85 -27.55 -4.31
N THR A 125 -16.99 -26.58 -3.97
CA THR A 125 -15.78 -26.27 -4.76
C THR A 125 -14.72 -27.35 -4.59
N ARG A 126 -14.57 -27.86 -3.35
CA ARG A 126 -13.57 -28.86 -2.99
C ARG A 126 -13.83 -30.24 -3.61
N SER A 127 -15.08 -30.55 -3.98
CA SER A 127 -15.45 -31.78 -4.70
C SER A 127 -15.25 -31.70 -6.22
N ARG A 128 -14.85 -30.55 -6.78
CA ARG A 128 -14.68 -30.33 -8.22
C ARG A 128 -13.21 -30.33 -8.68
N ILE A 129 -12.28 -30.36 -7.73
CA ILE A 129 -10.81 -30.36 -7.95
C ILE A 129 -10.20 -31.71 -7.54
N ARG A 130 -11.01 -32.78 -7.51
CA ARG A 130 -10.53 -34.14 -7.29
C ARG A 130 -10.88 -35.01 -8.47
#